data_AF-A0A6P6VHS8-F1
#
_entry.id   AF-A0A6P6VHS8-F1
#
_cell.length_a   1.000
_cell.length_b   1.000
_cell.length_c   1.000
_cell.angle_alpha   90.00
_cell.angle_beta   90.00
_cell.angle_gamma   90.00
#
_symmetry.space_group_name_H-M   'P 1'
#
loop_
_entity.id
_entity.type
_entity.pdbx_description
1 polymer ?
#
loop_
_entity_poly.entity_id
_entity_poly.type
_entity_poly.pdbx_seq_one_letter_code
_entity_poly.pdbx_strand_id
1 'polypeptide(L)'
;MARPTPSHKKKRTCFGLKNIFCTCKRRTCNVLIVVWDEGLDIVDWLAASNVVLRWCYIALRWCFACIALVLRRIISALSFRGSDNVVAQLPDDVVIDILLRLPADRVADCRRVCRRWRSLTSSDYFIKLHLDRSAPLIFVQATDLKDPRVTGKLAFYILDQASNRRNKIKKLRLRPEIKMSQGDTEVVDSCHGLLLFRDAFGRWRYYVFNPLTQELLVLDGPNEGRSRAFFYDPSANELKILYLCIGFQFFIYSLGGRSWRKIKSPPSGSPPQYDTPPAICNGALHWITSCGRTAEEDIPPCTSGITIFGMDTEDFSTLPHPGGECNSRVNHRNMRLLVVDEHLSFCNVYRGYTVIDIWLLEDYASWAWVRKWCLRPNLYGPRPLESECYSFSRRLEVVHFQNGELWLDCGERGLVLYHLDQNTFKKLGRPPTSYEHRCIHYTKSLVPLHQAALPQD
;
A
#
# COMPACT_ATOMS: atom_id res chain seq x y z
N MET A 1 21.41 2.52 -83.25
CA MET A 1 21.65 3.98 -83.16
C MET A 1 20.72 4.57 -82.12
N ALA A 2 21.22 5.57 -81.39
CA ALA A 2 20.54 6.48 -80.45
C ALA A 2 20.09 5.97 -79.05
N ARG A 3 20.77 6.49 -78.01
CA ARG A 3 20.17 6.82 -76.70
C ARG A 3 19.25 8.04 -76.85
N PRO A 4 18.32 8.28 -75.90
CA PRO A 4 18.58 9.31 -74.90
C PRO A 4 18.15 8.98 -73.45
N THR A 5 18.63 9.84 -72.57
CA THR A 5 18.66 9.93 -71.10
C THR A 5 17.33 9.88 -70.32
N PRO A 6 17.37 9.52 -69.01
CA PRO A 6 16.43 10.05 -68.02
C PRO A 6 17.07 11.10 -67.11
N SER A 7 16.36 12.22 -66.97
CA SER A 7 16.66 13.40 -66.16
C SER A 7 16.15 13.30 -64.72
N HIS A 8 16.89 13.95 -63.81
CA HIS A 8 16.50 14.49 -62.50
C HIS A 8 16.14 13.54 -61.33
N LYS A 9 17.19 13.10 -60.62
CA LYS A 9 17.13 12.88 -59.16
C LYS A 9 17.13 14.23 -58.42
N LYS A 10 16.03 14.58 -57.73
CA LYS A 10 16.06 15.61 -56.68
C LYS A 10 16.63 15.00 -55.40
N LYS A 11 17.77 15.55 -54.97
CA LYS A 11 18.39 15.30 -53.66
C LYS A 11 17.39 15.62 -52.54
N ARG A 12 17.15 14.68 -51.61
CA ARG A 12 16.75 14.99 -50.25
C ARG A 12 17.94 14.73 -49.34
N THR A 13 18.42 15.81 -48.74
CA THR A 13 19.52 15.90 -47.78
C THR A 13 19.17 15.13 -46.51
N CYS A 14 19.95 14.09 -46.18
CA CYS A 14 19.99 13.52 -44.84
C CYS A 14 20.58 14.56 -43.87
N PHE A 15 19.79 15.03 -42.90
CA PHE A 15 20.34 15.57 -41.66
C PHE A 15 20.53 14.40 -40.68
N GLY A 16 21.74 14.31 -40.13
CA GLY A 16 22.33 13.07 -39.62
C GLY A 16 21.66 12.47 -38.38
N LEU A 17 21.50 11.15 -38.44
CA LEU A 17 21.41 10.25 -37.28
C LEU A 17 22.67 10.43 -36.41
N LYS A 18 22.51 11.00 -35.20
CA LYS A 18 23.55 10.91 -34.17
C LYS A 18 23.31 9.65 -33.35
N ASN A 19 24.04 8.59 -33.66
CA ASN A 19 24.15 7.39 -32.82
C ASN A 19 24.80 7.78 -31.48
N ILE A 20 24.07 7.65 -30.38
CA ILE A 20 24.64 7.74 -29.02
C ILE A 20 25.07 6.33 -28.62
N PHE A 21 26.36 6.04 -28.73
CA PHE A 21 26.95 4.81 -28.21
C PHE A 21 27.17 4.91 -26.71
N CYS A 22 26.57 4.01 -25.93
CA CYS A 22 26.87 3.87 -24.50
C CYS A 22 27.63 2.55 -24.28
N THR A 23 28.94 2.61 -24.12
CA THR A 23 29.77 1.45 -23.77
C THR A 23 29.74 1.23 -22.25
N CYS A 24 29.06 0.16 -21.81
CA CYS A 24 29.22 -0.40 -20.47
C CYS A 24 30.15 -1.62 -20.58
N LYS A 25 31.20 -1.67 -19.75
CA LYS A 25 32.34 -2.61 -19.85
C LYS A 25 32.03 -4.12 -19.75
N ARG A 26 30.77 -4.57 -19.84
CA ARG A 26 30.43 -6.02 -19.90
C ARG A 26 29.28 -6.47 -20.82
N ARG A 27 28.71 -5.62 -21.68
CA ARG A 27 27.91 -5.99 -22.89
C ARG A 27 27.27 -4.73 -23.47
N THR A 28 27.36 -4.54 -24.77
CA THR A 28 26.68 -3.47 -25.52
C THR A 28 25.17 -3.70 -25.53
N CYS A 29 24.38 -2.73 -25.08
CA CYS A 29 22.93 -2.69 -25.27
C CYS A 29 22.61 -1.52 -26.19
N ASN A 30 22.07 -1.81 -27.38
CA ASN A 30 21.58 -0.80 -28.30
C ASN A 30 20.14 -0.46 -27.91
N VAL A 31 19.88 0.79 -27.52
CA VAL A 31 18.51 1.31 -27.33
C VAL A 31 18.28 2.35 -28.42
N LEU A 32 17.44 2.01 -29.40
CA LEU A 32 16.97 2.94 -30.41
C LEU A 32 15.69 3.59 -29.87
N ILE A 33 15.71 4.90 -29.63
CA ILE A 33 14.49 5.67 -29.31
C ILE A 33 14.04 6.30 -30.61
N VAL A 34 12.91 5.82 -31.16
CA VAL A 34 12.26 6.43 -32.31
C VAL A 34 11.12 7.29 -31.78
N VAL A 35 11.22 8.60 -32.00
CA VAL A 35 10.10 9.53 -31.81
C VAL A 35 9.33 9.53 -33.13
N TRP A 36 8.05 9.19 -33.09
CA TRP A 36 7.18 9.23 -34.25
C TRP A 36 6.44 10.56 -34.27
N ASP A 37 6.48 11.21 -35.42
CA ASP A 37 5.59 12.30 -35.81
C ASP A 37 4.47 11.70 -36.67
N GLU A 38 3.31 12.34 -36.65
CA GLU A 38 1.96 11.80 -36.88
C GLU A 38 1.71 10.82 -38.05
N GLY A 39 0.80 9.87 -37.79
CA GLY A 39 -0.06 9.21 -38.79
C GLY A 39 0.47 7.93 -39.41
N LEU A 40 0.08 6.76 -38.88
CA LEU A 40 -0.10 5.49 -39.60
C LEU A 40 -0.75 4.42 -38.69
N ASP A 41 -1.64 3.62 -39.30
CA ASP A 41 -2.61 2.72 -38.67
C ASP A 41 -2.00 1.60 -37.80
N ILE A 42 -2.62 1.37 -36.64
CA ILE A 42 -2.12 0.55 -35.53
C ILE A 42 -2.32 -0.96 -35.74
N VAL A 43 -3.08 -1.35 -36.76
CA VAL A 43 -3.63 -2.72 -36.89
C VAL A 43 -2.68 -3.68 -37.61
N ASP A 44 -1.84 -3.20 -38.54
CA ASP A 44 -0.98 -4.09 -39.34
C ASP A 44 0.34 -4.49 -38.65
N TRP A 45 0.77 -3.78 -37.60
CA TRP A 45 2.00 -4.14 -36.87
C TRP A 45 1.76 -5.19 -35.77
N LEU A 46 0.54 -5.29 -35.23
CA LEU A 46 0.21 -6.22 -34.15
C LEU A 46 0.21 -7.71 -34.57
N ALA A 47 0.12 -7.99 -35.87
CA ALA A 47 0.15 -9.36 -36.40
C ALA A 47 1.56 -9.98 -36.44
N ALA A 48 2.62 -9.17 -36.33
CA ALA A 48 3.99 -9.61 -36.60
C ALA A 48 4.96 -9.21 -35.48
N SER A 49 4.79 -9.69 -34.24
CA SER A 49 5.93 -9.97 -33.33
C SER A 49 5.57 -10.38 -31.89
N ASN A 50 5.15 -11.64 -31.69
CA ASN A 50 5.10 -12.25 -30.35
C ASN A 50 6.48 -12.38 -29.65
N VAL A 51 7.58 -12.13 -30.37
CA VAL A 51 8.95 -12.13 -29.81
C VAL A 51 9.36 -10.73 -29.33
N VAL A 52 8.92 -9.65 -29.99
CA VAL A 52 9.32 -8.26 -29.62
C VAL A 52 8.62 -7.82 -28.34
N LEU A 53 7.36 -8.20 -28.10
CA LEU A 53 6.66 -7.91 -26.84
C LEU A 53 7.36 -8.50 -25.61
N ARG A 54 7.98 -9.68 -25.73
CA ARG A 54 8.70 -10.32 -24.63
C ARG A 54 10.03 -9.62 -24.30
N TRP A 55 10.72 -9.12 -25.32
CA TRP A 55 11.94 -8.32 -25.17
C TRP A 55 11.64 -6.88 -24.76
N CYS A 56 10.55 -6.28 -25.23
CA CYS A 56 10.07 -4.97 -24.77
C CYS A 56 9.62 -5.02 -23.31
N TYR A 57 8.95 -6.07 -22.86
CA TYR A 57 8.56 -6.24 -21.46
C TYR A 57 9.77 -6.40 -20.52
N ILE A 58 10.80 -7.14 -20.97
CA ILE A 58 12.07 -7.27 -20.24
C ILE A 58 12.88 -5.96 -20.30
N ALA A 59 12.91 -5.26 -21.43
CA ALA A 59 13.58 -3.97 -21.60
C ALA A 59 12.88 -2.82 -20.83
N LEU A 60 11.55 -2.82 -20.73
CA LEU A 60 10.74 -1.90 -19.91
C LEU A 60 11.02 -2.11 -18.42
N ARG A 61 11.19 -3.36 -17.97
CA ARG A 61 11.55 -3.67 -16.57
C ARG A 61 13.02 -3.33 -16.23
N TRP A 62 13.94 -3.51 -17.17
CA TRP A 62 15.33 -3.06 -17.02
C TRP A 62 15.48 -1.54 -17.15
N CYS A 63 14.50 -0.87 -17.76
CA CYS A 63 14.48 0.58 -17.94
C CYS A 63 14.36 1.39 -16.65
N PHE A 64 13.77 0.93 -15.54
CA PHE A 64 13.50 1.85 -14.41
C PHE A 64 14.74 2.35 -13.64
N ALA A 65 15.77 1.49 -13.47
CA ALA A 65 17.05 1.93 -12.92
C ALA A 65 17.90 2.66 -13.97
N CYS A 66 17.73 2.27 -15.24
CA CYS A 66 18.38 2.92 -16.37
C CYS A 66 17.78 4.29 -16.66
N ILE A 67 16.48 4.55 -16.48
CA ILE A 67 15.83 5.83 -16.78
C ILE A 67 16.37 6.92 -15.87
N ALA A 68 16.56 6.70 -14.57
CA ALA A 68 17.18 7.71 -13.71
C ALA A 68 18.67 7.97 -14.07
N LEU A 69 19.41 6.93 -14.47
CA LEU A 69 20.81 7.05 -14.90
C LEU A 69 20.98 7.60 -16.32
N VAL A 70 20.04 7.29 -17.21
CA VAL A 70 19.91 7.74 -18.59
C VAL A 70 19.42 9.18 -18.56
N LEU A 71 18.43 9.55 -17.74
CA LEU A 71 18.04 10.93 -17.47
C LEU A 71 19.21 11.70 -16.86
N ARG A 72 19.92 11.18 -15.86
CA ARG A 72 21.15 11.83 -15.34
C ARG A 72 22.23 12.00 -16.41
N ARG A 73 22.46 11.00 -17.26
CA ARG A 73 23.44 11.05 -18.34
C ARG A 73 23.01 11.94 -19.50
N ILE A 74 21.72 12.00 -19.81
CA ILE A 74 21.10 12.91 -20.77
C ILE A 74 21.23 14.33 -20.24
N ILE A 75 20.91 14.58 -18.96
CA ILE A 75 21.06 15.87 -18.30
C ILE A 75 22.54 16.32 -18.30
N SER A 76 23.49 15.43 -17.99
CA SER A 76 24.92 15.76 -18.03
C SER A 76 25.47 15.92 -19.44
N ALA A 77 24.94 15.20 -20.43
CA ALA A 77 25.34 15.31 -21.83
C ALA A 77 24.76 16.55 -22.51
N LEU A 78 23.55 16.98 -22.10
CA LEU A 78 22.89 18.20 -22.57
C LEU A 78 23.45 19.46 -21.90
N SER A 79 24.07 19.37 -20.71
CA SER A 79 24.74 20.53 -20.09
C SER A 79 26.12 20.85 -20.68
N PHE A 80 26.71 19.96 -21.50
CA PHE A 80 28.07 20.11 -22.05
C PHE A 80 28.09 20.66 -23.48
N ARG A 81 26.93 20.80 -24.13
CA ARG A 81 26.81 21.47 -25.42
C ARG A 81 25.79 22.59 -25.24
N GLY A 82 26.14 23.81 -25.62
CA GLY A 82 25.30 25.02 -25.46
C GLY A 82 24.01 25.02 -26.29
N SER A 83 23.21 23.97 -26.16
CA SER A 83 21.86 23.81 -26.68
C SER A 83 20.94 23.70 -25.48
N ASP A 84 19.87 24.50 -25.48
CA ASP A 84 18.85 24.51 -24.44
C ASP A 84 18.48 23.11 -23.97
N ASN A 85 18.36 22.97 -22.65
CA ASN A 85 18.15 21.71 -21.97
C ASN A 85 16.83 21.07 -22.46
N VAL A 86 16.88 20.13 -23.40
CA VAL A 86 15.70 19.52 -24.06
C VAL A 86 14.67 18.97 -23.05
N VAL A 87 15.14 18.48 -21.90
CA VAL A 87 14.28 18.01 -20.81
C VAL A 87 13.55 19.16 -20.11
N ALA A 88 14.16 20.35 -20.07
CA ALA A 88 13.50 21.57 -19.58
C ALA A 88 12.44 22.11 -20.56
N GLN A 89 12.46 21.66 -21.83
CA GLN A 89 11.51 22.06 -22.88
C GLN A 89 10.31 21.11 -23.05
N LEU A 90 10.37 19.89 -22.49
CA LEU A 90 9.20 19.00 -22.48
C LEU A 90 8.02 19.68 -21.77
N PRO A 91 6.77 19.50 -22.20
CA PRO A 91 5.62 20.04 -21.45
C PRO A 91 5.36 19.25 -20.15
N ASP A 92 4.64 19.85 -19.20
CA ASP A 92 4.51 19.33 -17.82
C ASP A 92 3.75 18.00 -17.75
N ASP A 93 2.73 17.80 -18.58
CA ASP A 93 1.94 16.58 -18.71
C ASP A 93 2.81 15.38 -19.12
N VAL A 94 3.71 15.56 -20.09
CA VAL A 94 4.65 14.52 -20.53
C VAL A 94 5.63 14.16 -19.41
N VAL A 95 6.12 15.17 -18.69
CA VAL A 95 7.00 14.94 -17.53
C VAL A 95 6.26 14.19 -16.43
N ILE A 96 5.00 14.57 -16.14
CA ILE A 96 4.13 13.89 -15.18
C ILE A 96 3.94 12.43 -15.60
N ASP A 97 3.56 12.12 -16.83
CA ASP A 97 3.34 10.73 -17.26
C ASP A 97 4.61 9.87 -17.14
N ILE A 98 5.77 10.43 -17.49
CA ILE A 98 7.06 9.75 -17.31
C ILE A 98 7.31 9.45 -15.83
N LEU A 99 7.13 10.45 -14.95
CA LEU A 99 7.39 10.30 -13.52
C LEU A 99 6.36 9.39 -12.84
N LEU A 100 5.10 9.36 -13.30
CA LEU A 100 4.05 8.47 -12.78
C LEU A 100 4.35 6.99 -13.00
N ARG A 101 5.16 6.65 -14.00
CA ARG A 101 5.58 5.27 -14.27
C ARG A 101 6.69 4.81 -13.33
N LEU A 102 7.36 5.72 -12.62
CA LEU A 102 8.47 5.39 -11.75
C LEU A 102 7.98 4.96 -10.36
N PRO A 103 8.65 3.99 -9.70
CA PRO A 103 8.42 3.71 -8.28
C PRO A 103 8.66 4.94 -7.40
N ALA A 104 7.95 5.05 -6.28
CA ALA A 104 8.00 6.22 -5.40
C ALA A 104 9.43 6.60 -4.95
N ASP A 105 10.32 5.63 -4.71
CA ASP A 105 11.73 5.89 -4.35
C ASP A 105 12.51 6.57 -5.47
N ARG A 106 12.20 6.25 -6.73
CA ARG A 106 12.82 6.90 -7.89
C ARG A 106 12.27 8.30 -8.09
N VAL A 107 10.97 8.51 -7.88
CA VAL A 107 10.39 9.85 -7.94
C VAL A 107 10.98 10.75 -6.84
N ALA A 108 11.19 10.23 -5.63
CA ALA A 108 11.89 10.95 -4.57
C ALA A 108 13.32 11.37 -4.96
N ASP A 109 14.05 10.51 -5.69
CA ASP A 109 15.35 10.87 -6.25
C ASP A 109 15.22 11.95 -7.34
N CYS A 110 14.18 11.90 -8.19
CA CYS A 110 13.89 12.90 -9.23
C CYS A 110 13.59 14.29 -8.66
N ARG A 111 12.96 14.39 -7.47
CA ARG A 111 12.75 15.68 -6.74
C ARG A 111 14.04 16.43 -6.43
N ARG A 112 15.20 15.75 -6.47
CA ARG A 112 16.52 16.34 -6.21
C ARG A 112 17.19 16.86 -7.48
N VAL A 113 16.66 16.53 -8.66
CA VAL A 113 17.27 16.87 -9.96
C VAL A 113 17.04 18.34 -10.31
N CYS A 114 15.80 18.82 -10.26
CA CYS A 114 15.47 20.21 -10.55
C CYS A 114 14.22 20.68 -9.78
N ARG A 115 14.03 22.01 -9.70
CA ARG A 115 12.87 22.62 -9.02
C ARG A 115 11.55 22.29 -9.71
N ARG A 116 11.54 22.25 -11.04
CA ARG A 116 10.35 21.93 -11.85
C ARG A 116 9.79 20.55 -11.51
N TRP A 117 10.61 19.51 -11.53
CA TRP A 117 10.18 18.15 -11.17
C TRP A 117 9.77 18.05 -9.71
N ARG A 118 10.48 18.75 -8.81
CA ARG A 118 10.06 18.84 -7.41
C ARG A 118 8.66 19.42 -7.28
N SER A 119 8.36 20.51 -7.98
CA SER A 119 7.04 21.15 -7.96
C SER A 119 5.97 20.20 -8.51
N LEU A 120 6.16 19.62 -9.70
CA LEU A 120 5.19 18.69 -10.31
C LEU A 120 4.87 17.50 -9.40
N THR A 121 5.91 16.88 -8.83
CA THR A 121 5.75 15.70 -7.96
C THR A 121 5.31 16.02 -6.53
N SER A 122 5.21 17.30 -6.19
CA SER A 122 4.61 17.75 -4.92
C SER A 122 3.18 18.25 -5.12
N SER A 123 2.65 18.25 -6.35
CA SER A 123 1.24 18.58 -6.61
C SER A 123 0.34 17.44 -6.16
N ASP A 124 -0.85 17.78 -5.68
CA ASP A 124 -1.85 16.81 -5.24
C ASP A 124 -2.30 15.91 -6.38
N TYR A 125 -2.46 16.49 -7.58
CA TYR A 125 -2.75 15.76 -8.80
C TYR A 125 -1.74 14.62 -9.05
N PHE A 126 -0.44 14.92 -8.98
CA PHE A 126 0.59 13.91 -9.15
C PHE A 126 0.54 12.87 -8.02
N ILE A 127 0.43 13.32 -6.77
CA ILE A 127 0.45 12.44 -5.60
C ILE A 127 -0.72 11.45 -5.66
N LYS A 128 -1.93 11.92 -5.97
CA LYS A 128 -3.14 11.10 -6.14
C LYS A 128 -2.95 10.07 -7.25
N LEU A 129 -2.58 10.50 -8.45
CA LEU A 129 -2.36 9.57 -9.58
C LEU A 129 -1.23 8.57 -9.32
N HIS A 130 -0.19 8.99 -8.59
CA HIS A 130 0.92 8.11 -8.24
C HIS A 130 0.51 7.07 -7.19
N LEU A 131 -0.30 7.46 -6.22
CA LEU A 131 -0.91 6.55 -5.24
C LEU A 131 -1.78 5.49 -5.91
N ASP A 132 -2.67 5.91 -6.82
CA ASP A 132 -3.58 5.01 -7.54
C ASP A 132 -2.82 3.96 -8.38
N ARG A 133 -1.61 4.31 -8.86
CA ARG A 133 -0.73 3.41 -9.63
C ARG A 133 0.25 2.62 -8.77
N SER A 134 0.31 2.89 -7.47
CA SER A 134 1.35 2.32 -6.61
C SER A 134 1.06 0.86 -6.27
N ALA A 135 2.10 0.04 -6.34
CA ALA A 135 1.98 -1.37 -6.01
C ALA A 135 1.84 -1.57 -4.49
N PRO A 136 0.97 -2.48 -4.03
CA PRO A 136 0.85 -2.80 -2.63
C PRO A 136 2.10 -3.53 -2.13
N LEU A 137 2.47 -3.21 -0.91
CA LEU A 137 3.57 -3.76 -0.15
C LEU A 137 3.06 -4.18 1.22
N ILE A 138 3.87 -4.93 1.96
CA ILE A 138 3.59 -5.20 3.37
C ILE A 138 4.64 -4.50 4.22
N PHE A 139 4.17 -3.69 5.16
CA PHE A 139 5.00 -3.17 6.23
C PHE A 139 5.02 -4.18 7.37
N VAL A 140 6.22 -4.47 7.87
CA VAL A 140 6.43 -5.41 8.97
C VAL A 140 7.15 -4.69 10.10
N GLN A 141 6.53 -4.69 11.27
CA GLN A 141 7.15 -4.31 12.51
C GLN A 141 7.48 -5.54 13.34
N ALA A 142 8.68 -5.60 13.91
CA ALA A 142 9.08 -6.67 14.78
C ALA A 142 10.34 -6.36 15.59
N THR A 143 10.67 -7.19 16.56
CA THR A 143 11.93 -7.07 17.33
C THR A 143 13.11 -7.62 16.53
N ASP A 144 14.20 -6.84 16.42
CA ASP A 144 15.43 -7.30 15.76
C ASP A 144 16.24 -8.20 16.70
N LEU A 145 16.44 -9.46 16.29
CA LEU A 145 17.25 -10.43 17.02
C LEU A 145 18.67 -10.59 16.44
N LYS A 146 18.98 -9.96 15.30
CA LYS A 146 20.23 -10.21 14.56
C LYS A 146 21.37 -9.27 14.90
N ASP A 147 21.10 -8.15 15.56
CA ASP A 147 22.14 -7.18 15.95
C ASP A 147 22.36 -7.22 17.46
N PRO A 148 23.46 -7.83 17.96
CA PRO A 148 23.75 -7.93 19.39
C PRO A 148 23.87 -6.57 20.11
N ARG A 149 24.03 -5.47 19.36
CA ARG A 149 24.08 -4.10 19.91
C ARG A 149 22.69 -3.48 20.07
N VAL A 150 21.67 -4.10 19.49
CA VAL A 150 20.30 -3.60 19.33
C VAL A 150 19.25 -4.67 19.69
N THR A 151 19.67 -5.84 20.17
CA THR A 151 18.81 -6.95 20.59
C THR A 151 17.72 -6.44 21.52
N GLY A 152 16.47 -6.60 21.10
CA GLY A 152 15.30 -6.14 21.86
C GLY A 152 14.68 -4.83 21.38
N LYS A 153 15.27 -4.09 20.42
CA LYS A 153 14.62 -2.90 19.83
C LYS A 153 13.71 -3.25 18.65
N LEU A 154 12.67 -2.44 18.48
CA LEU A 154 11.79 -2.50 17.32
C LEU A 154 12.55 -2.18 16.04
N ALA A 155 12.31 -2.98 15.01
CA ALA A 155 12.78 -2.79 13.66
C ALA A 155 11.62 -2.86 12.67
N PHE A 156 11.80 -2.12 11.58
CA PHE A 156 10.82 -1.95 10.54
C PHE A 156 11.34 -2.54 9.24
N TYR A 157 10.49 -3.27 8.53
CA TYR A 157 10.82 -3.89 7.26
C TYR A 157 9.71 -3.63 6.23
N ILE A 158 10.09 -3.62 4.96
CA ILE A 158 9.16 -3.59 3.85
C ILE A 158 9.37 -4.88 3.05
N LEU A 159 8.29 -5.62 2.84
CA LEU A 159 8.24 -6.77 1.96
C LEU A 159 7.71 -6.32 0.59
N ASP A 160 8.56 -6.47 -0.42
CA ASP A 160 8.30 -6.09 -1.81
C ASP A 160 8.35 -7.35 -2.68
N GLN A 161 7.18 -7.90 -3.03
CA GLN A 161 7.10 -9.13 -3.81
C GLN A 161 7.51 -8.98 -5.26
N ALA A 162 7.29 -7.79 -5.84
CA ALA A 162 7.63 -7.47 -7.22
C ALA A 162 9.14 -7.30 -7.43
N SER A 163 9.91 -7.11 -6.36
CA SER A 163 11.37 -6.99 -6.42
C SER A 163 12.05 -8.28 -6.92
N ASN A 164 12.83 -8.15 -8.01
CA ASN A 164 13.68 -9.21 -8.57
C ASN A 164 14.91 -9.55 -7.71
N ARG A 165 15.11 -8.90 -6.56
CA ARG A 165 16.25 -9.18 -5.67
C ARG A 165 16.04 -10.50 -4.93
N ARG A 166 17.14 -11.21 -4.65
CA ARG A 166 17.13 -12.45 -3.83
C ARG A 166 16.48 -12.26 -2.46
N ASN A 167 16.67 -11.09 -1.84
CA ASN A 167 16.00 -10.74 -0.60
C ASN A 167 14.88 -9.72 -0.86
N LYS A 168 13.64 -10.15 -0.66
CA LYS A 168 12.42 -9.33 -0.83
C LYS A 168 12.08 -8.49 0.39
N ILE A 169 12.62 -8.85 1.56
CA ILE A 169 12.42 -8.14 2.82
C ILE A 169 13.59 -7.17 3.02
N LYS A 170 13.29 -5.87 3.11
CA LYS A 170 14.29 -4.81 3.29
C LYS A 170 14.05 -4.11 4.62
N LYS A 171 15.06 -4.08 5.48
CA LYS A 171 15.04 -3.28 6.72
C LYS A 171 14.97 -1.79 6.34
N LEU A 172 14.01 -1.08 6.90
CA LEU A 172 13.88 0.36 6.77
C LEU A 172 14.98 1.02 7.61
N ARG A 173 15.67 1.98 7.03
CA ARG A 173 16.66 2.81 7.73
C ARG A 173 16.02 4.14 8.07
N LEU A 174 15.89 4.41 9.36
CA LEU A 174 15.41 5.69 9.86
C LEU A 174 16.58 6.66 9.96
N ARG A 175 16.33 7.95 9.72
CA ARG A 175 17.33 8.97 10.03
C ARG A 175 17.50 9.09 11.57
N PRO A 176 18.68 9.46 12.07
CA PRO A 176 18.94 9.56 13.51
C PRO A 176 18.01 10.53 14.25
N GLU A 177 17.46 11.53 13.55
CA GLU A 177 16.56 12.54 14.10
C GLU A 177 15.14 12.00 14.35
N ILE A 178 14.79 10.87 13.72
CA ILE A 178 13.48 10.22 13.89
C ILE A 178 13.47 9.48 15.22
N LYS A 179 12.87 10.14 16.22
CA LYS A 179 12.73 9.63 17.58
C LYS A 179 11.29 9.20 17.84
N MET A 180 11.04 7.90 17.76
CA MET A 180 9.86 7.24 18.33
C MET A 180 10.25 6.56 19.64
N SER A 181 9.31 6.18 20.50
CA SER A 181 9.61 5.35 21.67
C SER A 181 10.07 3.95 21.20
N GLN A 182 11.39 3.77 21.05
CA GLN A 182 11.98 2.62 20.31
C GLN A 182 11.77 1.24 20.97
N GLY A 183 11.22 1.20 22.19
CA GLY A 183 10.88 -0.05 22.89
C GLY A 183 9.46 -0.53 22.63
N ASP A 184 8.49 0.39 22.52
CA ASP A 184 7.08 0.05 22.79
C ASP A 184 6.08 0.81 21.89
N THR A 185 6.56 1.26 20.73
CA THR A 185 5.68 1.80 19.70
C THR A 185 5.03 0.63 18.94
N GLU A 186 3.74 0.68 18.64
CA GLU A 186 3.03 -0.32 17.82
C GLU A 186 2.50 0.31 16.54
N VAL A 187 2.71 -0.34 15.39
CA VAL A 187 2.02 0.04 14.15
C VAL A 187 0.56 -0.34 14.26
N VAL A 188 -0.32 0.63 13.99
CA VAL A 188 -1.77 0.47 14.14
C VAL A 188 -2.46 0.41 12.79
N ASP A 189 -2.08 1.29 11.86
CA ASP A 189 -2.78 1.45 10.59
C ASP A 189 -1.87 2.10 9.52
N SER A 190 -2.31 2.10 8.27
CA SER A 190 -1.70 2.88 7.20
C SER A 190 -2.74 3.49 6.28
N CYS A 191 -2.45 4.70 5.78
CA CYS A 191 -3.29 5.36 4.79
C CYS A 191 -2.42 6.21 3.87
N HIS A 192 -2.62 6.08 2.54
CA HIS A 192 -1.92 6.87 1.52
C HIS A 192 -0.38 6.90 1.69
N GLY A 193 0.19 5.79 2.17
CA GLY A 193 1.62 5.63 2.44
C GLY A 193 2.17 6.35 3.67
N LEU A 194 1.28 6.88 4.51
CA LEU A 194 1.57 7.24 5.88
C LEU A 194 1.26 6.05 6.80
N LEU A 195 2.09 5.88 7.82
CA LEU A 195 1.93 4.88 8.88
C LEU A 195 1.48 5.57 10.16
N LEU A 196 0.46 5.02 10.82
CA LEU A 196 0.07 5.44 12.15
C LEU A 196 0.65 4.47 13.17
N PHE A 197 1.42 5.01 14.11
CA PHE A 197 1.93 4.29 15.25
C PHE A 197 1.33 4.81 16.55
N ARG A 198 1.17 3.93 17.52
CA ARG A 198 0.75 4.22 18.90
C ARG A 198 1.90 3.96 19.85
N ASP A 199 2.14 4.86 20.77
CA ASP A 199 3.02 4.63 21.91
C ASP A 199 2.26 3.80 22.97
N ALA A 200 2.80 2.67 23.41
CA ALA A 200 2.15 1.84 24.43
C ALA A 200 2.21 2.46 25.85
N PHE A 201 3.20 3.32 26.12
CA PHE A 201 3.43 3.91 27.45
C PHE A 201 3.25 5.43 27.49
N GLY A 202 3.41 6.11 26.35
CA GLY A 202 3.05 7.52 26.23
C GLY A 202 1.55 7.71 26.46
N ARG A 203 1.16 8.75 27.21
CA ARG A 203 -0.26 9.12 27.44
C ARG A 203 -0.96 9.37 26.09
N TRP A 204 -1.54 8.31 25.52
CA TRP A 204 -2.33 8.33 24.29
C TRP A 204 -1.58 8.94 23.10
N ARG A 205 -0.26 8.75 23.06
CA ARG A 205 0.61 9.35 22.05
C ARG A 205 0.60 8.54 20.77
N TYR A 206 0.59 9.26 19.65
CA TYR A 206 0.66 8.71 18.30
C TYR A 206 1.77 9.36 17.50
N TYR A 207 2.26 8.60 16.53
CA TYR A 207 3.20 9.07 15.51
C TYR A 207 2.60 8.80 14.14
N VAL A 208 2.45 9.84 13.32
CA VAL A 208 2.22 9.68 11.89
C VAL A 208 3.57 9.77 11.20
N PHE A 209 3.90 8.78 10.38
CA PHE A 209 5.23 8.68 9.80
C PHE A 209 5.14 8.33 8.32
N ASN A 210 5.90 9.04 7.48
CA ASN A 210 6.13 8.64 6.10
C ASN A 210 7.53 7.99 5.98
N PRO A 211 7.63 6.66 5.77
CA PRO A 211 8.91 5.97 5.58
C PRO A 211 9.75 6.48 4.41
N LEU A 212 9.13 7.02 3.36
CA LEU A 212 9.81 7.49 2.17
C LEU A 212 10.36 8.92 2.35
N THR A 213 9.52 9.86 2.79
CA THR A 213 9.96 11.26 3.00
C THR A 213 10.75 11.42 4.30
N GLN A 214 10.61 10.47 5.23
CA GLN A 214 11.17 10.51 6.58
C GLN A 214 10.62 11.67 7.41
N GLU A 215 9.41 12.12 7.10
CA GLU A 215 8.69 13.10 7.91
C GLU A 215 7.93 12.39 9.03
N LEU A 216 7.92 13.00 10.21
CA LEU A 216 7.29 12.48 11.43
C LEU A 216 6.44 13.59 12.06
N LEU A 217 5.18 13.28 12.34
CA LEU A 217 4.29 14.09 13.16
C LEU A 217 4.03 13.34 14.47
N VAL A 218 4.16 14.07 15.59
CA VAL A 218 3.79 13.58 16.92
C VAL A 218 2.49 14.26 17.31
N LEU A 219 1.54 13.49 17.81
CA LEU A 219 0.30 14.04 18.37
C LEU A 219 -0.10 13.22 19.59
N ASP A 220 -0.81 13.87 20.50
CA ASP A 220 -1.37 13.23 21.70
C ASP A 220 -2.89 13.18 21.55
N GLY A 221 -3.49 12.07 21.99
CA GLY A 221 -4.94 11.90 22.04
C GLY A 221 -5.59 12.90 23.01
N PRO A 222 -6.86 13.28 22.78
CA PRO A 222 -7.51 14.32 23.59
C PRO A 222 -7.77 13.85 25.02
N ASN A 223 -7.94 12.55 25.24
CA ASN A 223 -8.17 11.89 26.51
C ASN A 223 -7.74 10.41 26.40
N GLU A 224 -7.93 9.65 27.48
CA GLU A 224 -7.69 8.22 27.47
C GLU A 224 -8.57 7.48 26.47
N GLY A 225 -7.93 6.74 25.54
CA GLY A 225 -8.61 6.13 24.40
C GLY A 225 -7.68 5.50 23.37
N ARG A 226 -8.25 5.14 22.21
CA ARG A 226 -7.52 4.54 21.10
C ARG A 226 -8.04 5.01 19.75
N SER A 227 -7.15 5.11 18.77
CA SER A 227 -7.56 5.26 17.36
C SER A 227 -8.38 4.04 16.92
N ARG A 228 -9.35 4.30 16.04
CA ARG A 228 -10.24 3.31 15.42
C ARG A 228 -10.05 3.24 13.91
N ALA A 229 -9.62 4.34 13.29
CA ALA A 229 -9.22 4.38 11.90
C ALA A 229 -8.15 5.44 11.68
N PHE A 230 -7.28 5.20 10.71
CA PHE A 230 -6.55 6.23 10.00
C PHE A 230 -7.01 6.23 8.54
N PHE A 231 -7.67 7.28 8.10
CA PHE A 231 -8.38 7.28 6.82
C PHE A 231 -8.22 8.60 6.09
N TYR A 232 -8.45 8.54 4.79
CA TYR A 232 -8.53 9.71 3.93
C TYR A 232 -10.00 10.05 3.70
N ASP A 233 -10.35 11.30 3.96
CA ASP A 233 -11.67 11.85 3.65
C ASP A 233 -11.61 12.59 2.30
N PRO A 234 -12.23 12.03 1.23
CA PRO A 234 -12.23 12.67 -0.07
C PRO A 234 -12.99 14.00 -0.10
N SER A 235 -14.01 14.20 0.74
CA SER A 235 -14.82 15.42 0.76
C SER A 235 -14.05 16.61 1.32
N ALA A 236 -13.25 16.36 2.36
CA ALA A 236 -12.39 17.35 3.00
C ALA A 236 -10.98 17.40 2.40
N ASN A 237 -10.64 16.48 1.49
CA ASN A 237 -9.32 16.36 0.88
C ASN A 237 -8.22 16.24 1.97
N GLU A 238 -8.48 15.48 3.04
CA GLU A 238 -7.66 15.48 4.25
C GLU A 238 -7.55 14.08 4.87
N LEU A 239 -6.39 13.78 5.46
CA LEU A 239 -6.21 12.60 6.29
C LEU A 239 -6.72 12.85 7.71
N LYS A 240 -7.52 11.91 8.21
CA LYS A 240 -8.19 11.99 9.50
C LYS A 240 -7.90 10.75 10.36
N ILE A 241 -7.95 10.93 11.67
CA ILE A 241 -7.92 9.83 12.65
C ILE A 241 -9.25 9.83 13.39
N LEU A 242 -10.00 8.73 13.28
CA LEU A 242 -11.15 8.49 14.16
C LEU A 242 -10.63 7.91 15.47
N TYR A 243 -11.06 8.48 16.59
CA TYR A 243 -10.56 8.15 17.92
C TYR A 243 -11.71 7.91 18.87
N LEU A 244 -11.58 6.89 19.73
CA LEU A 244 -12.56 6.53 20.74
C LEU A 244 -11.93 6.61 22.13
N CYS A 245 -12.43 7.54 22.93
CA CYS A 245 -12.09 7.68 24.34
C CYS A 245 -12.81 6.63 25.21
N ILE A 246 -12.26 6.35 26.40
CA ILE A 246 -13.01 5.71 27.48
C ILE A 246 -14.27 6.52 27.78
N GLY A 247 -15.38 5.84 28.04
CA GLY A 247 -16.70 6.47 28.14
C GLY A 247 -17.41 6.69 26.80
N PHE A 248 -16.97 6.01 25.73
CA PHE A 248 -17.63 5.96 24.42
C PHE A 248 -17.75 7.31 23.70
N GLN A 249 -16.83 8.24 23.95
CA GLN A 249 -16.78 9.52 23.25
C GLN A 249 -15.90 9.42 22.01
N PHE A 250 -16.43 9.86 20.87
CA PHE A 250 -15.70 9.85 19.61
C PHE A 250 -15.14 11.22 19.26
N PHE A 251 -13.94 11.21 18.68
CA PHE A 251 -13.24 12.39 18.20
C PHE A 251 -12.64 12.13 16.82
N ILE A 252 -12.54 13.19 16.03
CA ILE A 252 -11.80 13.21 14.78
C ILE A 252 -10.61 14.14 14.93
N TYR A 253 -9.41 13.65 14.58
CA TYR A 253 -8.25 14.49 14.36
C TYR A 253 -8.12 14.78 12.87
N SER A 254 -8.05 16.04 12.51
CA SER A 254 -7.76 16.53 11.16
C SER A 254 -6.25 16.78 11.04
N LEU A 255 -5.52 16.10 10.15
CA LEU A 255 -4.05 16.26 10.04
C LEU A 255 -3.63 17.63 9.48
N GLY A 256 -4.35 18.16 8.51
CA GLY A 256 -4.17 19.48 7.95
C GLY A 256 -4.52 20.59 8.95
N GLY A 257 -5.64 20.45 9.66
CA GLY A 257 -6.04 21.38 10.73
C GLY A 257 -5.26 21.22 12.04
N ARG A 258 -4.59 20.07 12.23
CA ARG A 258 -3.85 19.66 13.44
C ARG A 258 -4.65 19.77 14.73
N SER A 259 -5.95 19.51 14.66
CA SER A 259 -6.87 19.71 15.77
C SER A 259 -7.78 18.51 15.97
N TRP A 260 -8.10 18.24 17.23
CA TRP A 260 -9.16 17.32 17.62
C TRP A 260 -10.50 18.04 17.67
N ARG A 261 -11.56 17.39 17.18
CA ARG A 261 -12.93 17.78 17.51
C ARG A 261 -13.75 16.59 17.94
N LYS A 262 -14.68 16.81 18.85
CA LYS A 262 -15.63 15.81 19.31
C LYS A 262 -16.73 15.63 18.26
N ILE A 263 -17.17 14.39 18.06
CA ILE A 263 -18.31 14.06 17.19
C ILE A 263 -19.42 13.40 18.00
N LYS A 264 -20.58 13.20 17.37
CA LYS A 264 -21.71 12.48 17.98
C LYS A 264 -21.30 11.03 18.22
N SER A 265 -21.59 10.53 19.42
CA SER A 265 -21.42 9.12 19.74
C SER A 265 -22.59 8.31 19.16
N PRO A 266 -22.38 7.04 18.76
CA PRO A 266 -23.47 6.16 18.35
C PRO A 266 -24.51 6.01 19.46
N PRO A 267 -25.81 5.93 19.13
CA PRO A 267 -26.87 5.67 20.12
C PRO A 267 -26.72 4.31 20.81
N SER A 268 -26.14 3.34 20.11
CA SER A 268 -25.85 2.00 20.62
C SER A 268 -24.43 1.91 21.19
N GLY A 269 -24.28 1.23 22.33
CA GLY A 269 -22.99 0.89 22.94
C GLY A 269 -22.20 -0.17 22.16
N SER A 270 -22.23 -0.11 20.83
CA SER A 270 -21.67 -1.09 19.88
C SER A 270 -20.41 -0.54 19.22
N PRO A 271 -19.31 -0.34 19.97
CA PRO A 271 -18.11 0.27 19.42
C PRO A 271 -17.44 -0.66 18.40
N PRO A 272 -16.65 -0.12 17.48
CA PRO A 272 -15.76 -0.91 16.64
C PRO A 272 -14.89 -1.87 17.46
N GLN A 273 -14.63 -3.06 16.93
CA GLN A 273 -13.68 -4.01 17.51
C GLN A 273 -12.29 -3.36 17.73
N TYR A 274 -11.59 -3.81 18.79
CA TYR A 274 -10.27 -3.32 19.15
C TYR A 274 -9.15 -3.83 18.22
N ASP A 275 -8.15 -2.97 18.00
CA ASP A 275 -6.84 -3.28 17.41
C ASP A 275 -6.89 -3.86 15.97
N THR A 276 -7.96 -3.59 15.23
CA THR A 276 -8.11 -3.91 13.80
C THR A 276 -8.53 -2.67 13.01
N PRO A 277 -7.78 -2.28 11.96
CA PRO A 277 -8.19 -1.22 11.04
C PRO A 277 -9.55 -1.51 10.39
N PRO A 278 -10.32 -0.48 9.99
CA PRO A 278 -11.54 -0.68 9.22
C PRO A 278 -11.26 -1.19 7.82
N ALA A 279 -12.24 -1.85 7.23
CA ALA A 279 -12.37 -1.89 5.78
C ALA A 279 -13.00 -0.58 5.29
N ILE A 280 -12.36 0.09 4.33
CA ILE A 280 -12.82 1.37 3.77
C ILE A 280 -13.40 1.11 2.39
N CYS A 281 -14.71 1.21 2.25
CA CYS A 281 -15.42 0.91 1.00
C CYS A 281 -16.68 1.79 0.93
N ASN A 282 -17.13 2.17 -0.27
CA ASN A 282 -18.37 2.94 -0.49
C ASN A 282 -18.53 4.17 0.42
N GLY A 283 -17.46 4.95 0.59
CA GLY A 283 -17.51 6.19 1.40
C GLY A 283 -17.66 5.98 2.91
N ALA A 284 -17.49 4.76 3.41
CA ALA A 284 -17.66 4.44 4.82
C ALA A 284 -16.55 3.53 5.38
N LEU A 285 -16.33 3.65 6.68
CA LEU A 285 -15.44 2.80 7.47
C LEU A 285 -16.27 1.67 8.09
N HIS A 286 -15.81 0.43 7.96
CA HIS A 286 -16.53 -0.76 8.41
C HIS A 286 -15.68 -1.58 9.36
N TRP A 287 -16.26 -1.97 10.50
CA TRP A 287 -15.64 -2.87 11.47
C TRP A 287 -16.60 -3.97 11.87
N ILE A 288 -16.06 -5.09 12.30
CA ILE A 288 -16.81 -5.98 13.18
C ILE A 288 -17.07 -5.24 14.48
N THR A 289 -18.30 -5.32 14.98
CA THR A 289 -18.70 -4.72 16.25
C THR A 289 -18.00 -5.43 17.41
N SER A 290 -17.50 -4.68 18.40
CA SER A 290 -16.83 -5.27 19.56
C SER A 290 -17.82 -6.08 20.40
N CYS A 291 -17.42 -7.28 20.81
CA CYS A 291 -18.00 -7.90 22.00
C CYS A 291 -17.41 -7.25 23.24
N GLY A 292 -18.21 -7.16 24.30
CA GLY A 292 -17.84 -6.61 25.59
C GLY A 292 -16.52 -7.18 26.17
N ARG A 293 -16.00 -6.51 27.20
CA ARG A 293 -14.74 -6.88 27.87
C ARG A 293 -14.94 -7.98 28.91
N THR A 294 -16.07 -8.03 29.60
CA THR A 294 -16.29 -8.96 30.71
C THR A 294 -16.92 -10.27 30.24
N ALA A 295 -16.70 -11.37 30.96
CA ALA A 295 -17.31 -12.68 30.71
C ALA A 295 -18.86 -12.62 30.79
N GLU A 296 -19.41 -11.59 31.41
CA GLU A 296 -20.83 -11.40 31.72
C GLU A 296 -21.59 -10.64 30.63
N GLU A 297 -20.92 -9.90 29.74
CA GLU A 297 -21.57 -9.11 28.67
C GLU A 297 -21.92 -9.96 27.45
N ASP A 298 -23.17 -10.01 27.01
CA ASP A 298 -23.62 -10.86 25.90
C ASP A 298 -22.77 -10.73 24.61
N ILE A 299 -22.74 -11.81 23.81
CA ILE A 299 -22.22 -11.74 22.43
C ILE A 299 -23.04 -10.66 21.72
N PRO A 300 -22.42 -9.67 21.04
CA PRO A 300 -23.15 -8.66 20.29
C PRO A 300 -24.17 -9.33 19.37
N PRO A 301 -25.40 -8.82 19.29
CA PRO A 301 -26.37 -9.40 18.40
C PRO A 301 -25.81 -9.36 16.97
N CYS A 302 -25.75 -10.51 16.31
CA CYS A 302 -25.23 -10.63 14.94
C CYS A 302 -26.00 -9.75 13.94
N THR A 303 -27.23 -9.35 14.28
CA THR A 303 -28.06 -8.36 13.56
C THR A 303 -27.46 -6.95 13.56
N SER A 304 -26.55 -6.65 14.48
CA SER A 304 -25.74 -5.43 14.55
C SER A 304 -24.25 -5.78 14.63
N GLY A 305 -23.84 -6.78 13.84
CA GLY A 305 -22.50 -7.36 13.88
C GLY A 305 -21.42 -6.54 13.17
N ILE A 306 -21.81 -5.59 12.32
CA ILE A 306 -20.93 -4.66 11.62
C ILE A 306 -21.27 -3.23 12.04
N THR A 307 -20.27 -2.50 12.54
CA THR A 307 -20.35 -1.05 12.80
C THR A 307 -19.89 -0.31 11.57
N ILE A 308 -20.65 0.69 11.14
CA ILE A 308 -20.40 1.51 9.96
C ILE A 308 -20.30 2.96 10.38
N PHE A 309 -19.30 3.66 9.87
CA PHE A 309 -19.17 5.11 10.00
C PHE A 309 -19.13 5.73 8.60
N GLY A 310 -20.16 6.51 8.25
CA GLY A 310 -20.19 7.25 6.99
C GLY A 310 -19.21 8.42 7.05
N MET A 311 -18.26 8.51 6.12
CA MET A 311 -17.24 9.56 6.19
C MET A 311 -17.82 10.95 5.90
N ASP A 312 -18.79 11.04 4.98
CA ASP A 312 -19.43 12.31 4.61
C ASP A 312 -20.47 12.78 5.64
N THR A 313 -21.23 11.84 6.22
CA THR A 313 -22.27 12.15 7.21
C THR A 313 -21.73 12.25 8.64
N GLU A 314 -20.56 11.64 8.89
CA GLU A 314 -19.96 11.47 10.21
C GLU A 314 -20.88 10.83 11.24
N ASP A 315 -21.77 9.97 10.77
CA ASP A 315 -22.75 9.26 11.58
C ASP A 315 -22.47 7.76 11.61
N PHE A 316 -22.85 7.14 12.72
CA PHE A 316 -22.71 5.71 12.95
C PHE A 316 -24.01 4.96 12.66
N SER A 317 -23.88 3.78 12.09
CA SER A 317 -24.96 2.80 11.97
C SER A 317 -24.43 1.39 12.20
N THR A 318 -25.35 0.43 12.31
CA THR A 318 -25.00 -0.99 12.43
C THR A 318 -25.81 -1.82 11.45
N LEU A 319 -25.18 -2.85 10.90
CA LEU A 319 -25.80 -3.82 10.00
C LEU A 319 -25.35 -5.24 10.36
N PRO A 320 -26.07 -6.28 9.92
CA PRO A 320 -25.67 -7.66 10.17
C PRO A 320 -24.38 -8.04 9.45
N HIS A 321 -23.56 -8.90 10.03
CA HIS A 321 -22.53 -9.63 9.27
C HIS A 321 -23.14 -10.87 8.60
N PRO A 322 -22.56 -11.40 7.51
CA PRO A 322 -23.06 -12.63 6.91
C PRO A 322 -22.72 -13.87 7.75
N GLY A 323 -23.27 -15.00 7.34
CA GLY A 323 -23.09 -16.29 8.01
C GLY A 323 -24.14 -16.54 9.11
N GLY A 324 -23.94 -17.62 9.85
CA GLY A 324 -24.80 -17.98 10.98
C GLY A 324 -24.49 -17.17 12.24
N GLU A 325 -25.33 -17.33 13.26
CA GLU A 325 -25.13 -16.70 14.56
C GLU A 325 -23.78 -17.07 15.20
N CYS A 326 -23.17 -16.08 15.84
CA CYS A 326 -21.95 -16.26 16.60
C CYS A 326 -22.19 -17.16 17.81
N ASN A 327 -21.67 -18.37 17.75
CA ASN A 327 -21.74 -19.34 18.86
C ASN A 327 -20.69 -19.10 19.96
N SER A 328 -19.74 -18.17 19.77
CA SER A 328 -18.78 -17.77 20.80
C SER A 328 -18.16 -16.40 20.55
N ARG A 329 -17.76 -15.70 21.62
CA ARG A 329 -17.02 -14.43 21.52
C ARG A 329 -15.66 -14.59 20.86
N VAL A 330 -15.00 -15.72 21.05
CA VAL A 330 -13.70 -15.99 20.44
C VAL A 330 -13.84 -16.04 18.91
N ASN A 331 -14.89 -16.70 18.41
CA ASN A 331 -15.17 -16.73 16.97
C ASN A 331 -15.52 -15.34 16.44
N HIS A 332 -16.41 -14.61 17.13
CA HIS A 332 -16.74 -13.23 16.78
C HIS A 332 -15.49 -12.33 16.71
N ARG A 333 -14.58 -12.43 17.69
CA ARG A 333 -13.33 -11.67 17.72
C ARG A 333 -12.35 -12.04 16.62
N ASN A 334 -12.50 -13.18 15.95
CA ASN A 334 -11.64 -13.59 14.83
C ASN A 334 -12.20 -13.16 13.46
N MET A 335 -13.41 -12.61 13.42
CA MET A 335 -13.97 -12.07 12.19
C MET A 335 -13.23 -10.81 11.76
N ARG A 336 -13.05 -10.63 10.47
CA ARG A 336 -12.36 -9.48 9.88
C ARG A 336 -13.16 -8.97 8.70
N LEU A 337 -13.11 -7.65 8.51
CA LEU A 337 -13.54 -7.02 7.27
C LEU A 337 -12.29 -6.56 6.53
N LEU A 338 -12.33 -6.68 5.21
CA LEU A 338 -11.34 -6.11 4.30
C LEU A 338 -12.02 -5.70 3.00
N VAL A 339 -11.25 -5.10 2.10
CA VAL A 339 -11.72 -4.76 0.74
C VAL A 339 -11.09 -5.74 -0.23
N VAL A 340 -11.93 -6.32 -1.09
CA VAL A 340 -11.55 -7.28 -2.13
C VAL A 340 -12.12 -6.79 -3.44
N ASP A 341 -11.25 -6.45 -4.40
CA ASP A 341 -11.64 -6.01 -5.74
C ASP A 341 -12.76 -4.95 -5.69
N GLU A 342 -12.56 -3.89 -4.89
CA GLU A 342 -13.50 -2.78 -4.60
C GLU A 342 -14.76 -3.15 -3.79
N HIS A 343 -14.95 -4.40 -3.41
CA HIS A 343 -16.10 -4.84 -2.62
C HIS A 343 -15.73 -5.02 -1.15
N LEU A 344 -16.69 -4.78 -0.25
CA LEU A 344 -16.54 -5.14 1.15
C LEU A 344 -16.53 -6.67 1.28
N SER A 345 -15.55 -7.20 1.98
CA SER A 345 -15.36 -8.63 2.19
C SER A 345 -15.36 -8.97 3.67
N PHE A 346 -16.04 -10.04 4.02
CA PHE A 346 -16.09 -10.60 5.37
C PHE A 346 -15.31 -11.91 5.42
N CYS A 347 -14.33 -11.97 6.31
CA CYS A 347 -13.50 -13.13 6.54
C CYS A 347 -13.74 -13.70 7.93
N ASN A 348 -14.13 -14.96 8.01
CA ASN A 348 -14.29 -15.69 9.26
C ASN A 348 -13.25 -16.79 9.40
N VAL A 349 -12.39 -16.68 10.40
CA VAL A 349 -11.30 -17.63 10.67
C VAL A 349 -11.67 -18.52 11.85
N TYR A 350 -11.99 -19.78 11.56
CA TYR A 350 -12.35 -20.78 12.57
C TYR A 350 -11.09 -21.46 13.12
N ARG A 351 -10.59 -20.99 14.28
CA ARG A 351 -9.33 -21.47 14.88
C ARG A 351 -9.29 -22.96 15.20
N GLY A 352 -10.44 -23.60 15.45
CA GLY A 352 -10.53 -25.04 15.72
C GLY A 352 -10.38 -25.92 14.47
N TYR A 353 -10.67 -25.39 13.29
CA TYR A 353 -10.78 -26.18 12.05
C TYR A 353 -9.82 -25.71 10.95
N THR A 354 -9.07 -24.63 11.16
CA THR A 354 -8.22 -23.98 10.14
C THR A 354 -9.00 -23.70 8.85
N VAL A 355 -10.27 -23.29 8.99
CA VAL A 355 -11.13 -22.90 7.87
C VAL A 355 -11.20 -21.37 7.83
N ILE A 356 -11.08 -20.80 6.62
CA ILE A 356 -11.31 -19.38 6.35
C ILE A 356 -12.47 -19.27 5.38
N ASP A 357 -13.59 -18.74 5.85
CA ASP A 357 -14.70 -18.37 4.97
C ASP A 357 -14.58 -16.92 4.53
N ILE A 358 -14.71 -16.70 3.23
CA ILE A 358 -14.64 -15.37 2.62
C ILE A 358 -15.95 -15.11 1.90
N TRP A 359 -16.64 -14.07 2.33
CA TRP A 359 -17.88 -13.58 1.77
C TRP A 359 -17.62 -12.22 1.12
N LEU A 360 -18.25 -11.97 -0.02
CA LEU A 360 -18.24 -10.68 -0.70
C LEU A 360 -19.63 -10.05 -0.60
N LEU A 361 -19.67 -8.75 -0.34
CA LEU A 361 -20.87 -7.95 -0.42
C LEU A 361 -21.05 -7.51 -1.87
N GLU A 362 -21.89 -8.23 -2.63
CA GLU A 362 -22.09 -7.98 -4.07
C GLU A 362 -23.04 -6.79 -4.31
N ASP A 363 -24.03 -6.61 -3.43
CA ASP A 363 -24.92 -5.45 -3.46
C ASP A 363 -24.91 -4.76 -2.09
N TYR A 364 -24.31 -3.57 -2.07
CA TYR A 364 -24.20 -2.76 -0.87
C TYR A 364 -25.57 -2.16 -0.46
N ALA A 365 -26.43 -1.81 -1.41
CA ALA A 365 -27.72 -1.17 -1.14
C ALA A 365 -28.71 -2.16 -0.51
N SER A 366 -28.74 -3.40 -1.01
CA SER A 366 -29.57 -4.46 -0.44
C SER A 366 -28.88 -5.22 0.70
N TRP A 367 -27.62 -4.90 0.99
CA TRP A 367 -26.76 -5.62 1.94
C TRP A 367 -26.64 -7.13 1.66
N ALA A 368 -26.56 -7.51 0.38
CA ALA A 368 -26.55 -8.92 -0.04
C ALA A 368 -25.15 -9.52 -0.09
N TRP A 369 -24.91 -10.51 0.76
CA TRP A 369 -23.64 -11.21 0.86
C TRP A 369 -23.65 -12.56 0.14
N VAL A 370 -22.56 -12.85 -0.57
CA VAL A 370 -22.34 -14.13 -1.24
C VAL A 370 -21.08 -14.79 -0.68
N ARG A 371 -21.20 -16.05 -0.27
CA ARG A 371 -20.04 -16.85 0.15
C ARG A 371 -19.25 -17.22 -1.09
N LYS A 372 -18.09 -16.60 -1.27
CA LYS A 372 -17.28 -16.76 -2.48
C LYS A 372 -16.23 -17.87 -2.33
N TRP A 373 -15.58 -17.94 -1.17
CA TRP A 373 -14.56 -18.96 -0.90
C TRP A 373 -14.71 -19.60 0.49
N CYS A 374 -14.35 -20.88 0.57
CA CYS A 374 -14.20 -21.64 1.80
C CYS A 374 -12.84 -22.35 1.75
N LEU A 375 -11.85 -21.77 2.41
CA LEU A 375 -10.47 -22.22 2.36
C LEU A 375 -10.18 -23.14 3.53
N ARG A 376 -9.49 -24.23 3.24
CA ARG A 376 -8.89 -25.10 4.26
C ARG A 376 -7.39 -25.11 4.05
N PRO A 377 -6.68 -24.01 4.36
CA PRO A 377 -5.24 -23.95 4.16
C PRO A 377 -4.60 -25.10 4.93
N ASN A 378 -4.09 -26.09 4.19
CA ASN A 378 -3.32 -27.19 4.74
C ASN A 378 -1.95 -26.66 5.16
N LEU A 379 -1.92 -25.95 6.29
CA LEU A 379 -0.68 -25.42 6.88
C LEU A 379 0.16 -26.55 7.50
N TYR A 380 -0.29 -27.81 7.48
CA TYR A 380 0.45 -28.97 7.97
C TYR A 380 1.61 -29.29 7.01
N GLY A 381 2.84 -29.00 7.44
CA GLY A 381 4.04 -29.65 6.92
C GLY A 381 4.29 -30.99 7.63
N PRO A 382 5.42 -31.69 7.37
CA PRO A 382 5.72 -33.03 7.91
C PRO A 382 5.95 -33.08 9.43
N ARG A 383 5.58 -32.04 10.19
CA ARG A 383 5.47 -32.08 11.64
C ARG A 383 4.00 -31.84 12.00
N PRO A 384 3.31 -32.85 12.57
CA PRO A 384 1.97 -32.67 13.12
C PRO A 384 1.94 -31.52 14.13
N LEU A 385 0.75 -30.96 14.35
CA LEU A 385 0.43 -30.11 15.50
C LEU A 385 0.39 -30.96 16.78
N GLU A 386 1.47 -31.68 17.06
CA GLU A 386 1.70 -32.36 18.34
C GLU A 386 2.59 -31.46 19.18
N SER A 387 1.96 -30.71 20.08
CA SER A 387 2.49 -30.30 21.38
C SER A 387 1.68 -29.11 21.87
N GLU A 388 0.98 -29.38 22.95
CA GLU A 388 0.38 -28.48 23.92
C GLU A 388 1.08 -27.12 24.04
N CYS A 389 0.50 -26.10 23.39
CA CYS A 389 0.64 -24.70 23.79
C CYS A 389 -0.76 -24.09 23.72
N TYR A 390 -1.53 -24.29 24.80
CA TYR A 390 -2.85 -23.71 25.01
C TYR A 390 -2.79 -22.24 25.47
N SER A 391 -1.62 -21.63 25.51
CA SER A 391 -1.44 -20.23 25.86
C SER A 391 -0.45 -19.58 24.92
N PHE A 392 -0.83 -18.42 24.37
CA PHE A 392 -0.09 -17.52 23.48
C PHE A 392 -0.08 -17.82 21.96
N SER A 393 -0.71 -16.89 21.22
CA SER A 393 -0.31 -16.42 19.88
C SER A 393 -0.38 -17.37 18.67
N ARG A 394 -1.51 -18.05 18.44
CA ARG A 394 -1.87 -18.52 17.08
C ARG A 394 -2.53 -17.38 16.28
N ARG A 395 -1.75 -16.39 15.86
CA ARG A 395 -2.21 -15.27 15.03
C ARG A 395 -2.28 -15.75 13.57
N LEU A 396 -3.49 -16.01 13.08
CA LEU A 396 -3.78 -16.15 11.65
C LEU A 396 -4.58 -14.92 11.25
N GLU A 397 -3.94 -14.01 10.52
CA GLU A 397 -4.56 -12.75 10.10
C GLU A 397 -4.48 -12.57 8.59
N VAL A 398 -5.60 -12.16 8.00
CA VAL A 398 -5.63 -11.68 6.62
C VAL A 398 -5.05 -10.28 6.61
N VAL A 399 -3.94 -10.09 5.91
CA VAL A 399 -3.21 -8.82 5.84
C VAL A 399 -3.64 -8.01 4.62
N HIS A 400 -3.80 -8.68 3.48
CA HIS A 400 -4.14 -8.05 2.21
C HIS A 400 -4.78 -9.06 1.26
N PHE A 401 -5.60 -8.58 0.33
CA PHE A 401 -6.16 -9.36 -0.76
C PHE A 401 -6.01 -8.58 -2.06
N GLN A 402 -5.52 -9.21 -3.12
CA GLN A 402 -5.54 -8.61 -4.45
C GLN A 402 -5.45 -9.68 -5.54
N ASN A 403 -6.25 -9.54 -6.62
CA ASN A 403 -6.14 -10.36 -7.83
C ASN A 403 -6.17 -11.88 -7.55
N GLY A 404 -7.05 -12.34 -6.65
CA GLY A 404 -7.15 -13.75 -6.27
C GLY A 404 -6.02 -14.27 -5.37
N GLU A 405 -5.14 -13.37 -4.88
CA GLU A 405 -4.07 -13.68 -3.95
C GLU A 405 -4.37 -13.13 -2.55
N LEU A 406 -4.37 -14.03 -1.56
CA LEU A 406 -4.62 -13.71 -0.15
C LEU A 406 -3.31 -13.74 0.64
N TRP A 407 -2.98 -12.64 1.30
CA TRP A 407 -1.78 -12.53 2.14
C TRP A 407 -2.16 -12.83 3.59
N LEU A 408 -1.54 -13.86 4.14
CA LEU A 408 -1.78 -14.36 5.48
C LEU A 408 -0.55 -14.18 6.35
N ASP A 409 -0.72 -13.54 7.51
CA ASP A 409 0.22 -13.62 8.62
C ASP A 409 -0.13 -14.86 9.44
N CYS A 410 0.78 -15.83 9.47
CA CYS A 410 0.63 -17.09 10.22
C CYS A 410 1.50 -17.10 11.50
N GLY A 411 1.79 -15.92 12.08
CA GLY A 411 2.57 -15.76 13.28
C GLY A 411 3.98 -16.33 13.11
N GLU A 412 4.37 -17.28 13.95
CA GLU A 412 5.71 -17.87 13.93
C GLU A 412 6.10 -18.53 12.60
N ARG A 413 5.11 -18.94 11.80
CA ARG A 413 5.32 -19.54 10.47
C ARG A 413 5.66 -18.50 9.39
N GLY A 414 5.54 -17.21 9.72
CA GLY A 414 5.79 -16.08 8.83
C GLY A 414 4.65 -15.79 7.88
N LEU A 415 4.95 -15.01 6.84
CA LEU A 415 3.98 -14.56 5.86
C LEU A 415 3.81 -15.59 4.72
N VAL A 416 2.55 -15.84 4.37
CA VAL A 416 2.14 -16.78 3.33
C VAL A 416 1.28 -16.04 2.30
N LEU A 417 1.55 -16.28 1.03
CA LEU A 417 0.68 -15.91 -0.09
C LEU A 417 -0.14 -17.13 -0.48
N TYR A 418 -1.46 -17.00 -0.50
CA TYR A 418 -2.37 -18.06 -0.85
C TYR A 418 -3.07 -17.72 -2.17
N HIS A 419 -2.93 -18.59 -3.18
CA HIS A 419 -3.59 -18.44 -4.46
C HIS A 419 -4.93 -19.18 -4.39
N LEU A 420 -6.04 -18.42 -4.43
CA LEU A 420 -7.37 -18.95 -4.17
C LEU A 420 -7.82 -19.95 -5.23
N ASP A 421 -7.62 -19.63 -6.50
CA ASP A 421 -8.07 -20.48 -7.61
C ASP A 421 -7.30 -21.81 -7.70
N GLN A 422 -6.03 -21.79 -7.29
CA GLN A 422 -5.15 -22.96 -7.36
C GLN A 422 -5.13 -23.74 -6.05
N ASN A 423 -5.74 -23.21 -4.97
CA ASN A 423 -5.69 -23.79 -3.63
C ASN A 423 -4.25 -24.09 -3.17
N THR A 424 -3.29 -23.28 -3.62
CA THR A 424 -1.86 -23.44 -3.30
C THR A 424 -1.36 -22.25 -2.51
N PHE A 425 -0.24 -22.44 -1.82
CA PHE A 425 0.39 -21.35 -1.08
C PHE A 425 1.90 -21.29 -1.32
N LYS A 426 2.43 -20.08 -1.16
CA LYS A 426 3.84 -19.77 -1.25
C LYS A 426 4.28 -19.05 0.01
N LYS A 427 5.32 -19.58 0.66
CA LYS A 427 5.98 -18.88 1.77
C LYS A 427 6.72 -17.67 1.21
N LEU A 428 6.41 -16.49 1.74
CA LEU A 428 7.04 -15.24 1.32
C LEU A 428 8.38 -14.97 2.01
N GLY A 429 8.71 -15.80 3.00
CA GLY A 429 9.88 -15.69 3.87
C GLY A 429 9.48 -15.32 5.29
N ARG A 430 10.42 -15.50 6.23
CA ARG A 430 10.26 -15.02 7.59
C ARG A 430 11.02 -13.69 7.71
N PRO A 431 10.40 -12.63 8.23
CA PRO A 431 11.13 -11.47 8.71
C PRO A 431 12.26 -11.95 9.67
N PRO A 432 13.43 -11.29 9.69
CA PRO A 432 14.52 -11.65 10.59
C PRO A 432 14.20 -11.24 12.04
N THR A 433 13.22 -11.89 12.67
CA THR A 433 12.50 -11.37 13.82
C THR A 433 12.26 -12.40 14.90
N SER A 434 11.87 -11.93 16.10
CA SER A 434 11.28 -12.73 17.16
C SER A 434 9.98 -13.42 16.72
N TYR A 435 9.41 -14.24 17.60
CA TYR A 435 8.13 -14.92 17.38
C TYR A 435 6.95 -13.93 17.22
N GLU A 436 7.08 -12.70 17.70
CA GLU A 436 6.06 -11.65 17.63
C GLU A 436 6.40 -10.61 16.56
N HIS A 437 5.47 -10.40 15.64
CA HIS A 437 5.54 -9.35 14.62
C HIS A 437 4.13 -8.84 14.28
N ARG A 438 4.06 -7.66 13.66
CA ARG A 438 2.84 -7.06 13.13
C ARG A 438 3.04 -6.76 11.65
N CYS A 439 2.05 -7.15 10.85
CA CYS A 439 2.02 -6.91 9.41
C CYS A 439 0.82 -6.06 9.06
N ILE A 440 1.02 -5.04 8.23
CA ILE A 440 -0.07 -4.26 7.64
C ILE A 440 0.18 -4.06 6.15
N HIS A 441 -0.91 -3.96 5.39
CA HIS A 441 -0.87 -3.42 4.03
C HIS A 441 -0.18 -2.05 4.06
N TYR A 442 0.61 -1.74 3.05
CA TYR A 442 1.32 -0.47 2.94
C TYR A 442 1.59 -0.15 1.48
N THR A 443 1.54 1.14 1.14
CA THR A 443 1.93 1.63 -0.19
C THR A 443 2.97 2.72 -0.01
N LYS A 444 4.01 2.77 -0.84
CA LYS A 444 4.97 3.89 -0.75
C LYS A 444 4.37 5.12 -1.39
N SER A 445 4.48 6.25 -0.69
CA SER A 445 3.93 7.50 -1.18
C SER A 445 4.82 8.69 -0.88
N LEU A 446 4.69 9.72 -1.72
CA LEU A 446 5.29 11.03 -1.55
C LEU A 446 4.42 11.99 -0.73
N VAL A 447 3.26 11.54 -0.24
CA VAL A 447 2.34 12.34 0.58
C VAL A 447 3.11 13.04 1.71
N PRO A 448 3.18 14.38 1.68
CA PRO A 448 3.83 15.16 2.70
C PRO A 448 3.00 15.25 3.98
N LEU A 449 3.65 15.23 5.14
CA LEU A 449 2.94 15.41 6.43
C LEU A 449 2.57 16.87 6.73
N HIS A 450 3.23 17.83 6.08
CA HIS A 450 2.99 19.26 6.29
C HIS A 450 1.88 19.84 5.41
N GLN A 451 1.37 19.04 4.46
CA GLN A 451 0.39 19.42 3.44
C GLN A 451 -0.87 18.55 3.51
N ALA A 452 -1.14 17.93 4.67
CA ALA A 452 -2.30 17.06 4.86
C ALA A 452 -3.67 17.78 4.86
N ALA A 453 -3.70 19.07 4.50
CA ALA A 453 -4.84 19.68 3.83
C ALA A 453 -4.45 19.75 2.35
N LEU A 454 -4.99 18.84 1.53
CA LEU A 454 -4.82 18.94 0.08
C LEU A 454 -5.66 20.15 -0.39
N PRO A 455 -5.07 21.17 -1.04
CA PRO A 455 -5.84 22.27 -1.61
C PRO A 455 -6.97 21.82 -2.56
N GLN A 456 -8.10 22.52 -2.47
CA GLN A 456 -9.21 22.39 -3.41
C GLN A 456 -8.81 23.04 -4.75
N ASP A 457 -9.04 22.31 -5.84
CA ASP A 457 -9.30 22.89 -7.17
C ASP A 457 -10.78 22.71 -7.49
#